data_AF-A0A344L3H5-F1
#
_entry.id   AF-A0A344L3H5-F1
#
_cell.length_a   1.000
_cell.length_b   1.000
_cell.length_c   1.000
_cell.angle_alpha   90.00
_cell.angle_beta   90.00
_cell.angle_gamma   90.00
#
_symmetry.space_group_name_H-M   'P 1'
#
loop_
_entity.id
_entity.type
_entity.pdbx_description
1 polymer ?
#
loop_
_entity_poly.entity_id
_entity_poly.type
_entity_poly.pdbx_seq_one_letter_code
_entity_poly.pdbx_strand_id
1 'polypeptide(L)'
;MTQPNIHVEPEILRAGVQQVVSVAIQNWQAQKKAYEEALALVSEPRLGPWDGGHGGTGRTREANNAFLNLVAETVQAKITELQTFIDHMQAHANNLLDLANRTEQADLHAAKLLKDVAHGIDEVKVR
;
A
#
# COMPACT_ATOMS: atom_id res chain seq x y z
N MET A 1 12.16 9.11 -40.21
CA MET A 1 10.85 8.97 -39.53
C MET A 1 11.14 8.74 -38.06
N THR A 2 10.85 9.72 -37.20
CA THR A 2 10.99 9.60 -35.75
C THR A 2 9.86 8.72 -35.22
N GLN A 3 10.20 7.62 -34.57
CA GLN A 3 9.25 6.72 -33.92
C GLN A 3 8.38 7.51 -32.93
N PRO A 4 7.09 7.14 -32.75
CA PRO A 4 6.31 7.64 -31.62
C PRO A 4 6.99 7.11 -30.35
N ASN A 5 7.72 7.99 -29.69
CA ASN A 5 8.45 7.70 -28.47
C ASN A 5 7.40 7.57 -27.36
N ILE A 6 6.96 6.35 -27.05
CA ILE A 6 6.12 6.10 -25.88
C ILE A 6 7.04 6.34 -24.68
N HIS A 7 7.01 7.55 -24.12
CA HIS A 7 7.85 7.99 -22.99
C HIS A 7 7.42 7.36 -21.65
N VAL A 8 6.94 6.13 -21.65
CA VAL A 8 6.62 5.39 -20.42
C VAL A 8 7.76 4.41 -20.21
N GLU A 9 8.73 4.77 -19.38
CA GLU A 9 9.87 3.91 -19.04
C GLU A 9 9.44 2.90 -17.97
N PRO A 10 9.35 1.58 -18.30
CA PRO A 10 8.89 0.57 -17.35
C PRO A 10 9.76 0.51 -16.07
N GLU A 11 11.05 0.77 -16.21
CA GLU A 11 12.00 0.78 -15.09
C GLU A 11 11.73 1.90 -14.08
N ILE A 12 11.34 3.09 -14.54
CA ILE A 12 10.98 4.21 -13.65
C ILE A 12 9.71 3.85 -12.87
N LEU A 13 8.73 3.25 -13.53
CA LEU A 13 7.50 2.78 -12.87
C LEU A 13 7.80 1.71 -11.81
N ARG A 14 8.65 0.73 -12.14
CA ARG A 14 9.07 -0.34 -11.20
C ARG A 14 9.80 0.23 -9.98
N ALA A 15 10.75 1.14 -10.21
CA ALA A 15 11.51 1.78 -9.13
C ALA A 15 10.59 2.61 -8.21
N GLY A 16 9.67 3.38 -8.78
CA GLY A 16 8.67 4.14 -8.02
C GLY A 16 7.77 3.24 -7.17
N VAL A 17 7.30 2.13 -7.73
CA VAL A 17 6.51 1.13 -6.99
C VAL A 17 7.33 0.53 -5.84
N GLN A 18 8.57 0.10 -6.10
CA GLN A 18 9.43 -0.46 -5.06
C GLN A 18 9.67 0.53 -3.92
N GLN A 19 9.85 1.81 -4.22
CA GLN A 19 10.06 2.84 -3.20
C GLN A 19 8.81 3.05 -2.34
N VAL A 20 7.62 3.13 -2.95
CA VAL A 20 6.35 3.26 -2.22
C VAL A 20 6.08 2.05 -1.35
N VAL A 21 6.29 0.84 -1.88
CA VAL A 21 6.06 -0.42 -1.16
C VAL A 21 7.06 -0.59 -0.01
N SER A 22 8.36 -0.36 -0.25
CA SER A 22 9.39 -0.59 0.77
C SER A 22 9.31 0.41 1.92
N VAL A 23 9.05 1.70 1.65
CA VAL A 23 9.09 2.72 2.71
C VAL A 23 7.72 2.89 3.36
N ALA A 24 6.66 3.05 2.57
CA ALA A 24 5.38 3.48 3.11
C ALA A 24 4.60 2.31 3.74
N ILE A 25 4.52 1.17 3.04
CA ILE A 25 3.77 0.01 3.53
C ILE A 25 4.42 -0.59 4.76
N GLN A 26 5.76 -0.68 4.82
CA GLN A 26 6.46 -1.18 6.01
C GLN A 26 6.19 -0.30 7.24
N ASN A 27 6.22 1.03 7.07
CA ASN A 27 5.91 1.96 8.15
C ASN A 27 4.44 1.85 8.61
N TRP A 28 3.49 1.70 7.69
CA TRP A 28 2.09 1.50 8.05
C TRP A 28 1.83 0.15 8.72
N GLN A 29 2.52 -0.92 8.31
CA GLN A 29 2.46 -2.21 8.99
C GLN A 29 3.00 -2.12 10.42
N ALA A 30 4.11 -1.41 10.63
CA ALA A 30 4.66 -1.17 11.96
C ALA A 30 3.70 -0.36 12.84
N GLN A 31 3.08 0.69 12.29
CA GLN A 31 2.08 1.50 12.99
C GLN A 31 0.82 0.67 13.33
N LYS A 32 0.36 -0.19 12.42
CA LYS A 32 -0.75 -1.12 12.67
C LYS A 32 -0.44 -2.03 13.84
N LYS A 33 0.76 -2.62 13.88
CA LYS A 33 1.20 -3.47 14.99
C LYS A 33 1.22 -2.72 16.33
N ALA A 34 1.68 -1.47 16.34
CA ALA A 34 1.64 -0.64 17.56
C ALA A 34 0.20 -0.40 18.05
N TYR A 35 -0.78 -0.26 17.14
CA TYR A 35 -2.19 -0.16 17.51
C TYR A 35 -2.76 -1.49 18.00
N GLU A 36 -2.37 -2.62 17.43
CA GLU A 36 -2.77 -3.95 17.91
C GLU A 36 -2.25 -4.19 19.35
N GLU A 37 -1.00 -3.80 19.62
CA GLU A 37 -0.42 -3.85 20.97
C GLU A 37 -1.17 -2.91 21.94
N ALA A 38 -1.49 -1.69 21.51
CA ALA A 38 -2.29 -0.77 22.32
C ALA A 38 -3.70 -1.30 22.61
N LEU A 39 -4.35 -1.94 21.63
CA LEU A 39 -5.66 -2.56 21.78
C LEU A 39 -5.65 -3.67 22.83
N ALA A 40 -4.62 -4.52 22.82
CA ALA A 40 -4.46 -5.57 23.82
C ALA A 40 -4.39 -4.98 25.24
N LEU A 41 -3.60 -3.91 25.43
CA LEU A 41 -3.42 -3.26 26.74
C LEU A 41 -4.68 -2.59 27.30
N VAL A 42 -5.59 -2.12 26.44
CA VAL A 42 -6.84 -1.46 26.86
C VAL A 42 -8.01 -2.45 26.95
N SER A 43 -7.93 -3.58 26.26
CA SER A 43 -8.96 -4.63 26.27
C SER A 43 -8.79 -5.62 27.41
N GLU A 44 -7.62 -5.66 28.05
CA GLU A 44 -7.39 -6.52 29.22
C GLU A 44 -8.28 -6.11 30.41
N PRO A 45 -9.03 -7.05 31.02
CA PRO A 45 -9.89 -6.75 32.16
C PRO A 45 -9.04 -6.32 33.36
N ARG A 46 -9.02 -5.01 33.65
CA ARG A 46 -8.30 -4.46 34.80
C ARG A 46 -9.05 -4.77 36.08
N LEU A 47 -8.43 -5.55 36.96
CA LEU A 47 -8.98 -5.99 38.24
C LEU A 47 -9.05 -4.89 39.33
N GLY A 48 -8.61 -3.66 39.04
CA GLY A 48 -8.51 -2.57 40.01
C GLY A 48 -9.25 -1.28 39.60
N PRO A 49 -9.62 -0.42 40.57
CA PRO A 49 -10.18 0.90 40.27
C PRO A 49 -9.14 1.78 39.55
N TRP A 50 -9.58 2.50 38.52
CA TRP A 50 -8.74 3.44 37.79
C TRP A 50 -8.59 4.75 38.59
N ASP A 51 -7.36 5.06 38.99
CA ASP A 51 -7.01 6.19 39.88
C ASP A 51 -6.75 7.52 39.12
N GLY A 52 -7.06 7.59 37.82
CA GLY A 52 -6.67 8.70 36.94
C GLY A 52 -7.69 9.85 36.75
N GLY A 53 -8.88 9.78 37.34
CA GLY A 53 -9.96 10.75 37.09
C GLY A 53 -9.97 11.97 38.03
N HIS A 54 -9.78 13.19 37.49
CA HIS A 54 -9.89 14.47 38.24
C HIS A 54 -11.34 14.99 38.37
N GLY A 55 -12.28 14.14 38.81
CA GLY A 55 -13.67 14.54 39.01
C GLY A 55 -14.28 13.82 40.21
N GLY A 56 -14.71 14.59 41.22
CA GLY A 56 -15.13 14.13 42.56
C GLY A 56 -16.33 13.18 42.64
N THR A 57 -16.74 12.55 41.53
CA THR A 57 -17.88 11.63 41.45
C THR A 57 -17.58 10.32 40.66
N GLY A 58 -16.39 10.14 40.07
CA GLY A 58 -16.14 9.12 39.04
C GLY A 58 -15.44 7.81 39.45
N ARG A 59 -15.39 7.45 40.74
CA ARG A 59 -14.75 6.23 41.27
C ARG A 59 -15.47 4.91 40.91
N THR A 60 -16.30 4.87 39.88
CA THR A 60 -17.14 3.70 39.56
C THR A 60 -16.51 2.83 38.47
N ARG A 61 -16.51 1.51 38.71
CA ARG A 61 -16.03 0.49 37.76
C ARG A 61 -16.68 0.62 36.37
N GLU A 62 -17.94 1.06 36.32
CA GLU A 62 -18.71 1.26 35.08
C GLU A 62 -18.16 2.39 34.21
N ALA A 63 -17.83 3.56 34.78
CA ALA A 63 -17.27 4.67 34.02
C ALA A 63 -15.88 4.33 33.45
N ASN A 64 -15.07 3.59 34.23
CA ASN A 64 -13.80 3.06 33.76
C ASN A 64 -13.98 2.08 32.59
N ASN A 65 -14.91 1.12 32.71
CA ASN A 65 -15.20 0.17 31.64
C ASN A 65 -15.70 0.88 30.36
N ALA A 66 -16.58 1.88 30.51
CA ALA A 66 -17.09 2.65 29.38
C ALA A 66 -15.97 3.42 28.65
N PHE A 67 -15.06 4.05 29.40
CA PHE A 67 -13.91 4.74 28.83
C PHE A 67 -12.96 3.77 28.11
N LEU A 68 -12.59 2.65 28.75
CA LEU A 68 -11.70 1.66 28.14
C LEU A 68 -12.32 1.04 26.89
N ASN A 69 -13.62 0.76 26.89
CA ASN A 69 -14.33 0.28 25.71
C ASN A 69 -14.31 1.32 24.59
N LEU A 70 -14.56 2.60 24.88
CA LEU A 70 -14.47 3.67 23.88
C LEU A 70 -13.07 3.77 23.28
N VAL A 71 -12.03 3.67 24.10
CA VAL A 71 -10.64 3.67 23.63
C VAL A 71 -10.37 2.44 22.77
N ALA A 72 -10.81 1.25 23.19
CA ALA A 72 -10.65 0.01 22.43
C ALA A 72 -11.34 0.10 21.06
N GLU A 73 -12.59 0.56 21.01
CA GLU A 73 -13.34 0.79 19.77
C GLU A 73 -12.63 1.79 18.85
N THR A 74 -12.09 2.87 19.41
CA THR A 74 -11.36 3.89 18.65
C THR A 74 -10.06 3.32 18.07
N VAL A 75 -9.29 2.56 18.85
CA VAL A 75 -8.05 1.92 18.39
C VAL A 75 -8.38 0.87 17.32
N GLN A 76 -9.41 0.06 17.53
CA GLN A 76 -9.88 -0.93 16.55
C GLN A 76 -10.28 -0.27 15.23
N ALA A 77 -10.98 0.86 15.25
CA ALA A 77 -11.32 1.62 14.04
C ALA A 77 -10.06 2.09 13.29
N LYS A 78 -9.02 2.53 14.01
CA LYS A 78 -7.74 2.92 13.41
C LYS A 78 -6.95 1.75 12.83
N ILE A 79 -6.99 0.58 13.44
CA ILE A 79 -6.42 -0.65 12.86
C ILE A 79 -7.11 -0.97 11.53
N THR A 80 -8.43 -0.93 11.49
CA THR A 80 -9.21 -1.22 10.27
C THR A 80 -8.93 -0.20 9.16
N GLU A 81 -8.94 1.10 9.48
CA GLU A 81 -8.62 2.18 8.53
C GLU A 81 -7.23 1.99 7.92
N LEU A 82 -6.23 1.68 8.74
CA LEU A 82 -4.86 1.48 8.30
C LEU A 82 -4.69 0.21 7.46
N GLN A 83 -5.41 -0.86 7.79
CA GLN A 83 -5.45 -2.08 6.97
C GLN A 83 -6.02 -1.80 5.58
N THR A 84 -7.17 -1.11 5.49
CA THR A 84 -7.78 -0.72 4.21
C THR A 84 -6.82 0.13 3.37
N PHE A 85 -6.09 1.04 4.01
CA PHE A 85 -5.12 1.88 3.32
C PHE A 85 -3.94 1.07 2.75
N ILE A 86 -3.40 0.14 3.54
CA ILE A 86 -2.35 -0.80 3.10
C ILE A 86 -2.83 -1.61 1.90
N ASP A 87 -4.03 -2.19 1.97
CA ASP A 87 -4.58 -3.04 0.90
C ASP A 87 -4.75 -2.25 -0.41
N HIS A 88 -5.29 -1.04 -0.34
CA HIS A 88 -5.45 -0.17 -1.51
C HIS A 88 -4.10 0.24 -2.12
N MET A 89 -3.11 0.54 -1.28
CA MET A 89 -1.77 0.91 -1.74
C MET A 89 -1.04 -0.27 -2.39
N GLN A 90 -1.21 -1.49 -1.87
CA GLN A 90 -0.69 -2.71 -2.50
C GLN A 90 -1.37 -2.97 -3.85
N ALA A 91 -2.69 -2.83 -3.93
CA ALA A 91 -3.42 -2.98 -5.18
C ALA A 91 -2.98 -1.95 -6.22
N HIS A 92 -2.80 -0.69 -5.82
CA HIS A 92 -2.30 0.37 -6.70
C HIS A 92 -0.88 0.08 -7.20
N ALA A 93 0.03 -0.35 -6.31
CA ALA A 93 1.38 -0.79 -6.67
C ALA A 93 1.39 -1.94 -7.69
N ASN A 94 0.55 -2.95 -7.49
CA ASN A 94 0.42 -4.08 -8.41
C ASN A 94 -0.09 -3.65 -9.79
N ASN A 95 -1.05 -2.73 -9.86
CA ASN A 95 -1.55 -2.20 -11.13
C ASN A 95 -0.47 -1.45 -11.91
N LEU A 96 0.40 -0.69 -11.21
CA LEU A 96 1.52 0.00 -11.84
C LEU A 96 2.60 -0.97 -12.34
N LEU A 97 2.85 -2.07 -11.62
CA LEU A 97 3.76 -3.13 -12.09
C LEU A 97 3.20 -3.84 -13.34
N ASP A 98 1.89 -4.13 -13.35
CA ASP A 98 1.23 -4.71 -14.53
C ASP A 98 1.32 -3.76 -15.74
N LEU A 99 1.11 -2.46 -15.54
CA LEU A 99 1.31 -1.44 -16.57
C LEU A 99 2.74 -1.45 -17.10
N ALA A 100 3.75 -1.45 -16.22
CA ALA A 100 5.16 -1.49 -16.62
C ALA A 100 5.47 -2.74 -17.47
N ASN A 101 4.98 -3.91 -17.06
CA ASN A 101 5.17 -5.16 -17.80
C ASN A 101 4.49 -5.14 -19.18
N ARG A 102 3.27 -4.61 -19.27
CA ARG A 102 2.55 -4.48 -20.55
C ARG A 102 3.24 -3.52 -21.50
N THR A 103 3.76 -2.40 -20.98
CA THR A 103 4.52 -1.43 -21.78
C THR A 103 5.80 -2.06 -22.34
N GLU A 104 6.58 -2.78 -21.52
CA GLU A 104 7.77 -3.48 -22.00
C GLU A 104 7.44 -4.52 -23.08
N GLN A 105 6.38 -5.31 -22.88
CA GLN A 105 5.93 -6.28 -23.88
C GLN A 105 5.51 -5.62 -25.21
N ALA A 106 4.81 -4.48 -25.14
CA ALA A 106 4.42 -3.72 -26.31
C ALA A 106 5.63 -3.19 -27.08
N ASP A 107 6.64 -2.67 -26.38
CA ASP A 107 7.89 -2.19 -26.97
C ASP A 107 8.68 -3.32 -27.65
N LEU A 108 8.82 -4.47 -26.97
CA LEU A 108 9.49 -5.65 -27.54
C LEU A 108 8.78 -6.15 -28.80
N HIS A 109 7.44 -6.14 -28.80
CA HIS A 109 6.65 -6.54 -29.96
C HIS A 109 6.81 -5.54 -31.11
N ALA A 110 6.78 -4.23 -30.84
CA ALA A 110 6.99 -3.20 -31.85
C ALA A 110 8.41 -3.28 -32.46
N ALA A 111 9.44 -3.49 -31.63
CA ALA A 111 10.81 -3.67 -32.08
C ALA A 111 10.97 -4.90 -33.00
N LYS A 112 10.30 -6.01 -32.66
CA LYS A 112 10.28 -7.21 -33.51
C LYS A 112 9.62 -6.95 -34.86
N LEU A 113 8.44 -6.33 -34.87
CA LEU A 113 7.75 -5.99 -36.12
C LEU A 113 8.59 -5.08 -37.02
N LEU A 114 9.25 -4.07 -36.45
CA LEU A 114 10.14 -3.19 -37.20
C LEU A 114 11.33 -3.93 -37.80
N LYS A 115 11.90 -4.89 -37.06
CA LYS A 115 12.99 -5.75 -37.55
C LYS A 115 12.52 -6.63 -38.71
N ASP A 116 11.36 -7.24 -38.59
CA ASP A 116 10.79 -8.11 -39.62
C ASP A 116 10.47 -7.31 -40.90
N VAL A 117 9.93 -6.10 -40.76
CA VAL A 117 9.69 -5.17 -41.88
C VAL A 117 11.00 -4.74 -42.55
N ALA A 118 12.01 -4.37 -41.76
CA ALA A 118 13.31 -3.98 -42.30
C ALA A 118 13.96 -5.12 -43.10
N HIS A 119 13.90 -6.35 -42.58
CA HIS A 119 14.40 -7.53 -43.27
C HIS A 119 13.67 -7.79 -44.60
N GLY A 120 12.33 -7.72 -44.60
CA GLY A 120 11.55 -7.89 -45.83
C GLY A 120 11.82 -6.82 -46.89
N ILE A 121 12.15 -5.58 -46.49
CA ILE A 121 12.54 -4.51 -47.43
C ILE A 121 13.92 -4.79 -48.04
N ASP A 122 14.88 -5.27 -47.25
CA ASP A 122 16.22 -5.61 -47.74
C ASP A 122 16.18 -6.77 -48.74
N GLU A 123 15.36 -7.80 -48.49
CA GLU A 123 15.17 -8.91 -49.44
C GLU A 123 14.58 -8.46 -50.78
N VAL A 124 13.70 -7.46 -50.79
CA VAL A 124 13.09 -6.89 -52.01
C VAL A 124 14.09 -6.05 -52.81
N LYS A 125 15.08 -5.42 -52.17
CA LYS A 125 16.11 -4.62 -52.86
C LYS A 125 17.23 -5.44 -53.51
N VAL A 126 17.40 -6.71 -53.13
CA VAL A 126 18.44 -7.60 -53.65
C VAL A 126 17.96 -8.39 -54.89
N ARG A 127 16.67 -8.27 -55.26
CA ARG A 127 16.11 -8.79 -56.51
C ARG A 127 15.94 -7.69 -57.55
#